data_AF-N8WUH4-F1
#
_entry.id   AF-N8WUH4-F1
#
_cell.length_a   1.000
_cell.length_b   1.000
_cell.length_c   1.000
_cell.angle_alpha   90.00
_cell.angle_beta   90.00
_cell.angle_gamma   90.00
#
_symmetry.space_group_name_H-M   'P 1'
#
loop_
_entity.id
_entity.type
_entity.pdbx_description
1 polymer ?
#
loop_
_entity_poly.entity_id
_entity_poly.type
_entity_poly.pdbx_seq_one_letter_code
_entity_poly.pdbx_strand_id
1 'polypeptide(L)'
;MGGSYWYSDLENNSNGQTGHRHAWNVFGRLNYQKANLTLTAGQNRSDTKSLNATDYTTVGSFESKYLVANKSNYYVANIDYHINDFYRDYDITPYYNYTVFDKNKSGFATSTRQILGAHMDIKQFSLAAEYIVGKNDVFIGGDANSLAKGDASGQSKLLNLLFIYSF
;
A
#
# COMPACT_ATOMS: atom_id res chain seq x y z
N MET A 1 -2.31 -18.43 9.52
CA MET A 1 -3.38 -17.74 8.77
C MET A 1 -4.06 -16.78 9.72
N GLY A 2 -4.50 -15.62 9.24
CA GLY A 2 -5.26 -14.65 10.01
C GLY A 2 -6.16 -13.83 9.09
N GLY A 3 -6.99 -12.99 9.69
CA GLY A 3 -7.84 -12.07 8.96
C GLY A 3 -8.41 -11.00 9.87
N SER A 4 -8.90 -9.92 9.27
CA SER A 4 -9.53 -8.83 9.99
C SER A 4 -10.70 -8.26 9.20
N TYR A 5 -11.60 -7.61 9.92
CA TYR A 5 -12.74 -6.89 9.39
C TYR A 5 -12.82 -5.54 10.10
N TRP A 6 -13.19 -4.50 9.34
CA TRP A 6 -13.33 -3.14 9.82
C TRP A 6 -14.60 -2.54 9.27
N TYR A 7 -15.34 -1.88 10.16
CA TYR A 7 -16.51 -1.07 9.83
C TYR A 7 -16.32 0.34 10.40
N SER A 8 -16.68 1.37 9.64
CA SER A 8 -16.67 2.74 10.12
C SER A 8 -17.67 3.61 9.38
N ASP A 9 -18.19 4.62 10.08
CA ASP A 9 -19.00 5.66 9.48
C ASP A 9 -18.12 6.72 8.78
N LEU A 10 -18.66 7.29 7.71
CA LEU A 10 -18.04 8.32 6.89
C LEU A 10 -18.97 9.52 6.83
N GLU A 11 -18.63 10.61 7.51
CA GLU A 11 -19.41 11.85 7.40
C GLU A 11 -19.16 12.53 6.05
N ASN A 12 -20.25 12.85 5.35
CA ASN A 12 -20.18 13.59 4.10
C ASN A 12 -20.39 15.08 4.34
N ASN A 13 -19.28 15.82 4.35
CA ASN A 13 -19.27 17.26 4.57
C ASN A 13 -20.00 18.09 3.49
N SER A 14 -20.37 17.50 2.35
CA SER A 14 -21.09 18.22 1.27
C SER A 14 -22.61 18.23 1.44
N ASN A 15 -23.18 17.23 2.13
CA ASN A 15 -24.63 17.10 2.28
C ASN A 15 -25.08 16.67 3.69
N GLY A 16 -24.16 16.55 4.65
CA GLY A 16 -24.43 16.18 6.04
C GLY A 16 -24.89 14.73 6.23
N GLN A 17 -24.85 13.88 5.19
CA GLN A 17 -25.25 12.49 5.30
C GLN A 17 -24.10 11.62 5.84
N THR A 18 -24.46 10.55 6.53
CA THR A 18 -23.50 9.54 6.98
C THR A 18 -23.47 8.38 5.99
N GLY A 19 -22.31 8.19 5.40
CA GLY A 19 -21.93 7.00 4.64
C GLY A 19 -21.24 5.96 5.51
N HIS A 20 -20.83 4.85 4.90
CA HIS A 20 -20.21 3.73 5.61
C HIS A 20 -19.07 3.12 4.81
N ARG A 21 -18.10 2.55 5.53
CA ARG A 21 -16.99 1.78 4.97
C ARG A 21 -16.93 0.40 5.59
N HIS A 22 -16.78 -0.59 4.73
CA HIS A 22 -16.52 -1.98 5.06
C HIS A 22 -15.17 -2.36 4.45
N ALA A 23 -14.26 -2.86 5.25
CA ALA A 23 -13.00 -3.39 4.78
C ALA A 23 -12.68 -4.71 5.46
N TRP A 24 -12.07 -5.63 4.74
CA TRP A 24 -11.61 -6.89 5.32
C TRP A 24 -10.34 -7.37 4.63
N ASN A 25 -9.59 -8.23 5.31
CA ASN A 25 -8.52 -9.00 4.71
C ASN A 25 -8.39 -10.40 5.32
N VAL A 26 -7.70 -11.24 4.57
CA VAL A 26 -7.14 -12.50 5.02
C VAL A 26 -5.67 -12.54 4.64
N PHE A 27 -4.84 -13.17 5.47
CA PHE A 27 -3.43 -13.32 5.21
C PHE A 27 -2.89 -14.66 5.67
N GLY A 28 -1.85 -15.12 4.97
CA GLY A 28 -1.08 -16.31 5.28
C GLY A 28 0.40 -15.98 5.31
N ARG A 29 1.11 -16.57 6.27
CA ARG A 29 2.55 -16.47 6.39
C ARG A 29 3.15 -17.87 6.34
N LEU A 30 4.17 -18.03 5.50
CA LEU A 30 5.00 -19.23 5.39
C LEU A 30 6.42 -18.85 5.78
N ASN A 31 7.04 -19.65 6.63
CA ASN A 31 8.40 -19.44 7.10
C ASN A 31 9.18 -20.73 6.84
N TYR A 32 10.27 -20.62 6.11
CA TYR A 32 11.14 -21.75 5.83
C TYR A 32 12.59 -21.30 5.97
N GLN A 33 13.25 -21.83 7.00
CA GLN A 33 14.60 -21.39 7.38
C GLN A 33 14.64 -19.87 7.57
N LYS A 34 15.46 -19.16 6.78
CA LYS A 34 15.62 -17.71 6.83
C LYS A 34 14.68 -16.97 5.87
N ALA A 35 13.90 -17.68 5.06
CA ALA A 35 12.95 -17.12 4.11
C ALA A 35 11.57 -16.97 4.72
N ASN A 36 10.93 -15.82 4.47
CA ASN A 36 9.55 -15.57 4.84
C ASN A 36 8.76 -15.17 3.60
N LEU A 37 7.52 -15.67 3.51
CA LEU A 37 6.54 -15.27 2.51
C LEU A 37 5.25 -14.91 3.24
N THR A 38 4.73 -13.72 2.99
CA THR A 38 3.39 -13.32 3.45
C THR A 38 2.53 -12.95 2.24
N LEU A 39 1.36 -13.57 2.15
CA LEU A 39 0.35 -13.27 1.15
C LEU A 39 -0.88 -12.68 1.84
N THR A 40 -1.36 -11.55 1.36
CA THR A 40 -2.57 -10.88 1.86
C THR A 40 -3.52 -10.63 0.70
N ALA A 41 -4.81 -10.89 0.92
CA ALA A 41 -5.87 -10.50 0.02
C ALA A 41 -6.98 -9.82 0.82
N GLY A 42 -7.58 -8.78 0.27
CA GLY A 42 -8.62 -8.05 0.96
C GLY A 42 -9.49 -7.21 0.04
N GLN A 43 -10.45 -6.55 0.65
CA GLN A 43 -11.41 -5.71 -0.03
C GLN A 43 -11.67 -4.44 0.76
N ASN A 44 -11.97 -3.37 0.03
CA ASN A 44 -12.45 -2.12 0.57
C ASN A 44 -13.70 -1.69 -0.20
N ARG A 45 -14.76 -1.36 0.54
CA ARG A 45 -16.05 -0.88 0.05
C ARG A 45 -16.43 0.34 0.87
N SER A 46 -16.57 1.49 0.22
CA SER A 46 -17.05 2.73 0.81
C SER A 46 -18.28 3.20 0.05
N ASP A 47 -19.28 3.66 0.79
CA ASP A 47 -20.40 4.45 0.27
C ASP A 47 -20.37 5.78 1.02
N THR A 48 -20.05 6.87 0.33
CA THR A 48 -19.96 8.21 0.92
C THR A 48 -21.27 8.97 0.90
N LYS A 49 -22.35 8.39 0.33
CA LYS A 49 -23.60 9.13 0.04
C LYS A 49 -23.39 10.40 -0.79
N SER A 50 -22.32 10.46 -1.57
CA SER A 50 -22.08 11.58 -2.49
C SER A 50 -22.96 11.43 -3.74
N LEU A 51 -23.69 12.48 -4.09
CA LEU A 51 -24.54 12.49 -5.30
C LEU A 51 -23.73 12.65 -6.59
N ASN A 52 -22.57 13.32 -6.50
CA ASN A 52 -21.75 13.69 -7.66
C ASN A 52 -20.48 12.84 -7.82
N ALA A 53 -20.09 12.10 -6.77
CA ALA A 53 -18.88 11.27 -6.75
C ALA A 53 -19.17 9.92 -6.07
N THR A 54 -19.96 9.08 -6.75
CA THR A 54 -20.42 7.79 -6.21
C THR A 54 -19.36 6.69 -6.28
N ASP A 55 -18.36 6.83 -7.17
CA ASP A 55 -17.37 5.78 -7.45
C ASP A 55 -16.01 5.97 -6.74
N TYR A 56 -15.78 7.11 -6.09
CA TYR A 56 -14.53 7.39 -5.37
C TYR A 56 -14.75 8.31 -4.15
N THR A 57 -13.78 8.29 -3.24
CA THR A 57 -13.71 9.13 -2.05
C THR A 57 -12.46 9.99 -2.10
N THR A 58 -12.57 11.25 -1.70
CA THR A 58 -11.42 12.12 -1.50
C THR A 58 -10.76 11.79 -0.15
N VAL A 59 -9.47 11.47 -0.18
CA VAL A 59 -8.64 11.15 0.98
C VAL A 59 -7.50 12.15 1.06
N GLY A 60 -7.10 12.52 2.27
CA GLY A 60 -6.01 13.44 2.54
C GLY A 60 -6.43 14.60 3.42
N SER A 61 -5.46 15.47 3.73
CA SER A 61 -5.63 16.62 4.62
C SER A 61 -4.92 17.84 4.05
N PHE A 62 -5.42 19.03 4.36
CA PHE A 62 -4.82 20.32 3.99
C PHE A 62 -4.52 20.43 2.49
N GLU A 63 -3.24 20.48 2.12
CA GLU A 63 -2.75 20.82 0.78
C GLU A 63 -2.64 19.63 -0.17
N SER A 64 -2.82 18.40 0.33
CA SER A 64 -2.72 17.18 -0.50
C SER A 64 -3.96 16.32 -0.35
N LYS A 65 -4.75 16.28 -1.42
CA LYS A 65 -5.95 15.46 -1.56
C LYS A 65 -5.82 14.58 -2.79
N TYR A 66 -6.22 13.32 -2.65
CA TYR A 66 -6.27 12.37 -3.74
C TYR A 66 -7.54 11.53 -3.66
N LEU A 67 -7.88 10.90 -4.77
CA LEU A 67 -9.11 10.15 -4.94
C LEU A 67 -8.79 8.66 -4.82
N VAL A 68 -9.59 7.95 -4.05
CA VAL A 68 -9.50 6.50 -3.87
C VAL A 68 -10.80 5.87 -4.34
N ALA A 69 -10.72 4.82 -5.16
CA ALA A 69 -11.89 4.09 -5.62
C ALA A 69 -12.70 3.55 -4.43
N ASN A 70 -14.02 3.76 -4.46
CA ASN A 70 -14.93 3.33 -3.40
C ASN A 70 -15.04 1.81 -3.32
N LYS A 71 -14.81 1.10 -4.43
CA LYS A 71 -14.84 -0.35 -4.48
C LYS A 71 -13.55 -0.86 -5.09
N SER A 72 -12.70 -1.45 -4.26
CA SER A 72 -11.51 -2.19 -4.71
C SER A 72 -11.29 -3.51 -3.96
N ASN A 73 -10.63 -4.45 -4.63
CA ASN A 73 -9.91 -5.55 -4.01
C ASN A 73 -8.42 -5.21 -3.98
N TYR A 74 -7.66 -5.78 -3.05
CA TYR A 74 -6.21 -5.62 -3.02
C TYR A 74 -5.51 -6.92 -2.68
N TYR A 75 -4.30 -7.06 -3.20
CA TYR A 75 -3.45 -8.24 -3.06
C TYR A 75 -2.04 -7.79 -2.76
N VAL A 76 -1.38 -8.44 -1.81
CA VAL A 76 -0.01 -8.13 -1.41
C VAL A 76 0.77 -9.44 -1.30
N ALA A 77 1.93 -9.49 -1.95
CA ALA A 77 2.93 -10.51 -1.75
C ALA A 77 4.19 -9.86 -1.17
N ASN A 78 4.61 -10.35 -0.01
CA ASN A 78 5.85 -9.95 0.66
C ASN A 78 6.77 -11.16 0.72
N ILE A 79 8.00 -11.00 0.27
CA ILE A 79 9.06 -12.00 0.40
C ILE A 79 10.25 -11.31 1.03
N ASP A 80 10.87 -11.97 2.01
CA ASP A 80 12.10 -11.50 2.63
C ASP A 80 12.99 -12.67 3.02
N TYR A 81 14.30 -12.42 3.09
CA TYR A 81 15.29 -13.41 3.44
C TYR A 81 16.30 -12.83 4.41
N HIS A 82 16.40 -13.40 5.61
CA HIS A 82 17.31 -12.90 6.65
C HIS A 82 18.71 -13.46 6.44
N ILE A 83 19.72 -12.60 6.39
CA ILE A 83 21.13 -12.97 6.32
C ILE A 83 21.82 -12.44 7.56
N ASN A 84 21.96 -13.32 8.54
CA ASN A 84 22.70 -13.02 9.76
C ASN A 84 24.21 -13.04 9.52
N ASP A 85 24.94 -12.25 10.30
CA ASP A 85 26.40 -12.16 10.26
C ASP A 85 26.94 -11.87 8.85
N PHE A 86 26.20 -11.08 8.07
CA PHE A 86 26.57 -10.73 6.69
C PHE A 86 27.94 -10.02 6.66
N TYR A 87 28.18 -9.17 7.66
CA TYR A 87 29.49 -8.60 7.93
C TYR A 87 29.66 -8.37 9.43
N ARG A 88 30.50 -9.17 10.09
CA ARG A 88 30.68 -9.14 11.55
C ARG A 88 29.34 -9.33 12.27
N ASP A 89 28.93 -8.36 13.06
CA ASP A 89 27.70 -8.30 13.86
C ASP A 89 26.52 -7.65 13.13
N TYR A 90 26.57 -7.54 11.79
CA TYR A 90 25.53 -6.88 10.99
C TYR A 90 24.66 -7.89 10.27
N ASP A 91 23.36 -7.68 10.37
CA ASP A 91 22.34 -8.47 9.70
C ASP A 91 21.79 -7.68 8.51
N ILE A 92 21.55 -8.37 7.39
CA ILE A 92 20.89 -7.77 6.21
C ILE A 92 19.70 -8.62 5.82
N THR A 93 18.59 -7.96 5.47
CA THR A 93 17.38 -8.62 4.98
C THR A 93 16.97 -7.98 3.66
N PRO A 94 17.36 -8.57 2.52
CA PRO A 94 16.72 -8.27 1.25
C PRO A 94 15.23 -8.66 1.27
N TYR A 95 14.41 -7.84 0.63
CA TYR A 95 12.98 -8.07 0.50
C TYR A 95 12.42 -7.59 -0.83
N TYR A 96 11.28 -8.18 -1.18
CA TYR A 96 10.46 -7.79 -2.31
C TYR A 96 8.99 -7.70 -1.89
N ASN A 97 8.36 -6.58 -2.19
CA ASN A 97 6.91 -6.40 -2.07
C ASN A 97 6.29 -6.24 -3.46
N TYR A 98 5.17 -6.90 -3.69
CA TYR A 98 4.29 -6.64 -4.83
C TYR A 98 2.87 -6.41 -4.34
N THR A 99 2.33 -5.24 -4.64
CA THR A 99 0.98 -4.82 -4.25
C THR A 99 0.16 -4.53 -5.49
N VAL A 100 -1.07 -5.06 -5.52
CA VAL A 100 -2.08 -4.78 -6.54
C VAL A 100 -3.31 -4.18 -5.87
N PHE A 101 -3.80 -3.07 -6.41
CA PHE A 101 -5.06 -2.45 -6.02
C PHE A 101 -6.01 -2.46 -7.23
N ASP A 102 -6.89 -3.46 -7.22
CA ASP A 102 -7.81 -3.77 -8.29
C ASP A 102 -9.16 -3.08 -8.06
N LYS A 103 -9.60 -2.28 -9.02
CA LYS A 103 -10.70 -1.34 -8.85
C LYS A 103 -11.92 -1.88 -9.57
N ASN A 104 -13.04 -2.00 -8.88
CA ASN A 104 -14.22 -2.67 -9.41
C ASN A 104 -15.01 -1.83 -10.42
N LYS A 105 -14.77 -0.52 -10.51
CA LYS A 105 -15.50 0.37 -11.41
C LYS A 105 -14.96 0.23 -12.84
N SER A 106 -15.86 -0.02 -13.79
CA SER A 106 -15.50 -0.04 -15.21
C SER A 106 -14.83 1.27 -15.64
N GLY A 107 -13.73 1.15 -16.38
CA GLY A 107 -12.89 2.27 -16.82
C GLY A 107 -11.86 2.74 -15.79
N PHE A 108 -11.85 2.22 -14.56
CA PHE A 108 -10.79 2.54 -13.59
C PHE A 108 -9.62 1.57 -13.79
N ALA A 109 -8.41 2.10 -13.97
CA ALA A 109 -7.22 1.28 -14.20
C ALA A 109 -6.66 0.71 -12.89
N THR A 110 -6.26 -0.56 -12.87
CA THR A 110 -5.57 -1.20 -11.74
C THR A 110 -4.28 -0.45 -11.36
N SER A 111 -4.04 -0.26 -10.06
CA SER A 111 -2.76 0.26 -9.55
C SER A 111 -1.86 -0.87 -9.09
N THR A 112 -0.55 -0.70 -9.26
CA THR A 112 0.44 -1.65 -8.76
C THR A 112 1.62 -0.92 -8.15
N ARG A 113 2.18 -1.47 -7.08
CA ARG A 113 3.46 -1.02 -6.52
C ARG A 113 4.37 -2.22 -6.33
N GLN A 114 5.63 -2.07 -6.71
CA GLN A 114 6.68 -3.04 -6.40
C GLN A 114 7.79 -2.35 -5.64
N ILE A 115 8.34 -3.02 -4.64
CA ILE A 115 9.50 -2.54 -3.89
C ILE A 115 10.52 -3.66 -3.91
N LEU A 116 11.71 -3.39 -4.44
CA LEU A 116 12.89 -4.22 -4.23
C LEU A 116 13.81 -3.47 -3.28
N GLY A 117 14.09 -4.04 -2.12
CA GLY A 117 14.90 -3.35 -1.12
C GLY A 117 15.73 -4.30 -0.28
N ALA A 118 16.54 -3.69 0.57
CA ALA A 118 17.21 -4.38 1.65
C ALA A 118 17.26 -3.46 2.87
N HIS A 119 17.04 -4.04 4.05
CA HIS A 119 17.35 -3.38 5.31
C HIS A 119 18.60 -3.97 5.92
N MET A 120 19.34 -3.17 6.67
CA MET A 120 20.51 -3.59 7.44
C MET A 120 20.46 -2.98 8.84
N ASP A 121 20.68 -3.82 9.84
CA ASP A 121 20.75 -3.40 11.24
C ASP A 121 22.21 -3.39 11.70
N ILE A 122 22.64 -2.25 12.24
CA ILE A 122 24.02 -1.95 12.65
C ILE A 122 23.97 -1.32 14.04
N LYS A 123 24.01 -2.14 15.09
CA LYS A 123 23.96 -1.70 16.50
C LYS A 123 22.74 -0.80 16.76
N GLN A 124 22.93 0.52 16.94
CA GLN A 124 21.87 1.50 17.19
C GLN A 124 21.27 2.09 15.90
N PHE A 125 21.78 1.69 14.73
CA PHE A 125 21.36 2.22 13.44
C PHE A 125 20.66 1.17 12.60
N SER A 126 19.66 1.59 11.85
CA SER A 126 19.06 0.79 10.78
C SER A 126 19.07 1.58 9.48
N LEU A 127 19.43 0.90 8.39
CA LEU A 127 19.48 1.44 7.04
C LEU A 127 18.49 0.67 6.17
N ALA A 128 17.71 1.36 5.35
CA ALA A 128 16.96 0.73 4.28
C ALA A 128 17.20 1.44 2.95
N ALA A 129 17.40 0.66 1.90
CA ALA A 129 17.48 1.15 0.53
C ALA A 129 16.43 0.43 -0.31
N GLU A 130 15.59 1.19 -1.01
CA GLU A 130 14.42 0.68 -1.72
C GLU A 130 14.33 1.28 -3.12
N TYR A 131 14.26 0.41 -4.12
CA TYR A 131 13.88 0.76 -5.46
C TYR A 131 12.39 0.45 -5.67
N ILE A 132 11.60 1.51 -5.82
CA ILE A 132 10.14 1.44 -5.88
C ILE A 132 9.67 1.72 -7.31
N VAL A 133 8.81 0.86 -7.85
CA VAL A 133 8.14 1.06 -9.13
C VAL A 133 6.64 1.09 -8.93
N GLY A 134 6.01 2.20 -9.28
CA GLY A 134 4.58 2.43 -9.14
C GLY A 134 3.90 2.59 -10.51
N LYS A 135 2.66 2.10 -10.61
CA LYS A 135 1.74 2.38 -11.71
C LYS A 135 0.42 2.84 -11.11
N ASN A 136 -0.11 3.97 -11.57
CA ASN A 136 -1.30 4.59 -11.00
C ASN A 136 -1.15 4.78 -9.47
N ASP A 137 -0.03 5.36 -9.05
CA ASP A 137 0.38 5.44 -7.66
C ASP A 137 0.66 6.89 -7.27
N VAL A 138 -0.22 7.47 -6.45
CA VAL A 138 -0.15 8.88 -6.04
C VAL A 138 1.14 9.23 -5.29
N PHE A 139 1.80 8.26 -4.68
CA PHE A 139 3.04 8.49 -3.93
C PHE A 139 4.29 8.26 -4.79
N ILE A 140 4.13 7.64 -5.95
CA ILE A 140 5.24 7.28 -6.85
C ILE A 140 4.91 7.86 -8.23
N GLY A 141 5.08 9.18 -8.38
CA GLY A 141 4.98 9.90 -9.66
C GLY A 141 3.60 9.99 -10.31
N GLY A 142 2.54 9.47 -9.68
CA GLY A 142 1.16 9.60 -10.14
C GLY A 142 0.47 10.88 -9.64
N ASP A 143 -0.73 11.14 -10.17
CA ASP A 143 -1.55 12.31 -9.80
C ASP A 143 -2.68 11.98 -8.80
N ALA A 144 -3.49 12.97 -8.45
CA ALA A 144 -4.59 12.82 -7.48
C ALA A 144 -5.65 11.77 -7.89
N ASN A 145 -5.75 11.35 -9.16
CA ASN A 145 -6.69 10.35 -9.65
C ASN A 145 -6.14 8.92 -9.64
N SER A 146 -4.84 8.76 -9.41
CA SER A 146 -4.11 7.48 -9.42
C SER A 146 -4.85 6.31 -8.76
N LEU A 147 -5.31 6.50 -7.51
CA LEU A 147 -5.98 5.46 -6.73
C LEU A 147 -7.50 5.38 -6.99
N ALA A 148 -8.05 6.22 -7.86
CA ALA A 148 -9.41 6.13 -8.39
C ALA A 148 -9.38 5.73 -9.87
N LYS A 149 -9.39 6.68 -10.80
CA LYS A 149 -9.47 6.35 -12.25
C LYS A 149 -8.18 5.72 -12.78
N GLY A 150 -7.06 5.91 -12.09
CA GLY A 150 -5.73 5.77 -12.68
C GLY A 150 -5.30 7.08 -13.34
N ASP A 151 -4.04 7.10 -13.78
CA ASP A 151 -3.41 8.23 -14.45
C ASP A 151 -2.75 7.79 -15.77
N ALA A 152 -2.29 8.76 -16.56
CA ALA A 152 -1.65 8.51 -17.85
C ALA A 152 -0.10 8.39 -17.76
N SER A 153 0.48 8.41 -16.56
CA SER A 153 1.92 8.53 -16.35
C SER A 153 2.70 7.24 -16.63
N GLY A 154 2.00 6.11 -16.81
CA GLY A 154 2.64 4.82 -17.05
C GLY A 154 3.26 4.26 -15.77
N GLN A 155 4.53 3.86 -15.83
CA GLN A 155 5.29 3.41 -14.65
C GLN A 155 6.29 4.48 -14.22
N SER A 156 6.24 4.82 -12.94
CA SER A 156 7.13 5.76 -12.27
C SER A 156 8.05 5.03 -11.30
N LYS A 157 9.23 5.61 -11.06
CA LYS A 157 10.31 5.00 -10.28
C LYS A 157 10.77 5.96 -9.19
N LEU A 158 11.04 5.44 -8.01
CA LEU A 158 11.59 6.19 -6.87
C LEU A 158 12.68 5.36 -6.20
N LEU A 159 13.82 6.00 -5.88
CA LEU A 159 14.81 5.45 -4.97
C LEU A 159 14.57 6.07 -3.59
N ASN A 160 14.26 5.25 -2.60
CA ASN A 160 14.05 5.67 -1.22
C ASN A 160 15.22 5.17 -0.36
N LEU A 161 15.78 6.06 0.46
CA LEU A 161 16.88 5.77 1.39
C LEU A 161 16.46 6.23 2.78
N LEU A 162 16.40 5.30 3.72
CA LEU A 162 15.98 5.56 5.10
C LEU A 162 17.13 5.25 6.07
N PHE A 163 17.40 6.22 6.94
CA PHE A 163 18.38 6.10 8.02
C PHE A 163 17.65 6.29 9.35
N ILE A 164 17.74 5.32 10.24
CA ILE A 164 17.07 5.34 11.55
C ILE A 164 18.13 5.17 12.63
N TYR A 165 18.02 5.97 13.69
CA TYR A 165 18.76 5.81 14.93
C TYR A 165 17.77 5.48 16.05
N SER A 166 18.08 4.43 16.82
CA SER A 166 17.26 3.98 17.95
C SER A 166 18.06 4.12 19.26
N PHE A 167 17.41 4.71 20.28
CA PHE A 167 17.99 5.03 21.59
C PHE A 167 17.66 3.97 22.66
#